data_AF-A0A199WA65-F1
#
_entry.id   AF-A0A199WA65-F1
#
_cell.length_a   1.000
_cell.length_b   1.000
_cell.length_c   1.000
_cell.angle_alpha   90.00
_cell.angle_beta   90.00
_cell.angle_gamma   90.00
#
_symmetry.space_group_name_H-M   'P 1'
#
loop_
_entity.id
_entity.type
_entity.pdbx_description
1 polymer ?
#
loop_
_entity_poly.entity_id
_entity_poly.type
_entity_poly.pdbx_seq_one_letter_code
_entity_poly.pdbx_strand_id
1 'polypeptide(L)'
;MISTIPCFTPPLPTHKHVSNRTNHRPFNPIRVSNVNRRCECFDLYKQLVPYNEAWSWQKSVVKKRHMMIDKDEDYSDTLIILQHHPVYTLGTASMEKYLNFDIQNAPFDLYRTERGGEVTYHGPGQLVMYPIINLRYHKMDLHWYLRSLEEVIIRALTSTFSIKASRLKDFTGVWVGNQKVAAIGIRVSRWLTYHGLALNVTADLTPFQHIVPCGIRDRGVCSLKQLLETESDVKNIDDATLMDATHESLIREFSNVFQLSLECKANACLDNAVIS
;
A
#
# COMPACT_ATOMS: atom_id res chain seq x y z
N MET A 1 -53.45 65.75 28.47
CA MET A 1 -53.90 64.56 27.72
C MET A 1 -53.10 64.54 26.42
N ILE A 2 -51.89 63.99 26.45
CA ILE A 2 -51.55 62.65 25.95
C ILE A 2 -52.16 62.39 24.57
N SER A 3 -51.34 62.51 23.53
CA SER A 3 -51.41 61.59 22.39
C SER A 3 -50.10 61.65 21.61
N THR A 4 -49.27 60.67 21.89
CA THR A 4 -48.06 60.31 21.17
C THR A 4 -48.37 59.90 19.73
N ILE A 5 -47.61 60.42 18.78
CA ILE A 5 -47.63 60.04 17.36
C ILE A 5 -46.87 58.71 17.20
N PRO A 6 -47.46 57.66 16.60
CA PRO A 6 -46.74 56.43 16.32
C PRO A 6 -45.89 56.57 15.05
N CYS A 7 -44.59 56.33 15.20
CA CYS A 7 -43.63 56.21 14.12
C CYS A 7 -43.86 54.86 13.40
N PHE A 8 -44.34 54.91 12.16
CA PHE A 8 -44.49 53.74 11.29
C PHE A 8 -43.12 53.35 10.70
N THR A 9 -42.57 52.24 11.18
CA THR A 9 -41.44 51.54 10.56
C THR A 9 -41.92 50.79 9.30
N PRO A 10 -41.27 50.94 8.13
CA PRO A 10 -41.56 50.11 6.97
C PRO A 10 -41.09 48.66 7.17
N PRO A 11 -41.72 47.68 6.51
CA PRO A 11 -41.41 46.26 6.71
C PRO A 11 -40.02 45.92 6.19
N LEU A 12 -39.28 45.13 6.99
CA LEU A 12 -38.05 44.47 6.59
C LEU A 12 -38.30 43.60 5.35
N PRO A 13 -37.39 43.60 4.35
CA PRO A 13 -37.50 42.70 3.21
C PRO A 13 -37.36 41.25 3.69
N THR A 14 -38.29 40.42 3.23
CA THR A 14 -38.27 38.97 3.44
C THR A 14 -36.99 38.39 2.86
N HIS A 15 -36.12 37.85 3.72
CA HIS A 15 -34.99 37.04 3.30
C HIS A 15 -35.53 35.78 2.60
N LYS A 16 -35.60 35.83 1.27
CA LYS A 16 -35.74 34.63 0.47
C LYS A 16 -34.51 33.75 0.73
N HIS A 17 -34.78 32.54 1.21
CA HIS A 17 -33.89 31.40 1.19
C HIS A 17 -33.10 31.36 -0.13
N VAL A 18 -31.80 31.64 -0.06
CA VAL A 18 -30.85 31.21 -1.08
C VAL A 18 -30.03 30.09 -0.44
N SER A 19 -30.53 28.87 -0.60
CA SER A 19 -29.76 27.66 -0.32
C SER A 19 -28.54 27.67 -1.24
N ASN A 20 -27.35 27.89 -0.68
CA ASN A 20 -26.09 27.59 -1.36
C ASN A 20 -26.05 26.09 -1.65
N ARG A 21 -26.54 25.70 -2.83
CA ARG A 21 -26.33 24.37 -3.39
C ARG A 21 -24.86 24.28 -3.77
N THR A 22 -24.04 23.73 -2.88
CA THR A 22 -22.83 23.04 -3.29
C THR A 22 -23.26 21.95 -4.26
N ASN A 23 -22.87 22.07 -5.53
CA ASN A 23 -23.04 21.03 -6.54
C ASN A 23 -22.11 19.85 -6.21
N HIS A 24 -22.41 19.11 -5.15
CA HIS A 24 -21.99 17.73 -5.02
C HIS A 24 -22.94 16.92 -5.89
N ARG A 25 -22.52 16.59 -7.11
CA ARG A 25 -23.18 15.52 -7.86
C ARG A 25 -23.16 14.28 -6.95
N PRO A 26 -24.31 13.67 -6.63
CA PRO A 26 -24.30 12.40 -5.93
C PRO A 26 -23.62 11.37 -6.85
N PHE A 27 -22.52 10.80 -6.37
CA PHE A 27 -21.83 9.71 -7.05
C PHE A 27 -22.77 8.52 -6.99
N ASN A 28 -23.45 8.19 -8.09
CA ASN A 28 -24.21 6.96 -8.18
C ASN A 28 -23.20 5.81 -8.21
N PRO A 29 -23.25 4.86 -7.25
CA PRO A 29 -22.45 3.66 -7.38
C PRO A 29 -22.90 2.96 -8.65
N ILE A 30 -22.02 2.96 -9.66
CA ILE A 30 -22.23 2.19 -10.89
C ILE A 30 -22.48 0.75 -10.43
N ARG A 31 -23.64 0.19 -10.79
CA ARG A 31 -23.95 -1.21 -10.57
C ARG A 31 -22.85 -2.04 -11.23
N VAL A 32 -21.95 -2.58 -10.41
CA VAL A 32 -20.90 -3.48 -10.85
C VAL A 32 -21.59 -4.77 -11.28
N SER A 33 -21.65 -5.02 -12.59
CA SER A 33 -21.90 -6.34 -13.14
C SER A 33 -20.83 -7.30 -12.62
N ASN A 34 -21.16 -8.59 -12.48
CA ASN A 34 -20.32 -9.67 -11.92
C ASN A 34 -19.03 -9.99 -12.72
N VAL A 35 -18.30 -8.98 -13.18
CA VAL A 35 -17.02 -9.12 -13.87
C VAL A 35 -15.95 -8.50 -12.98
N ASN A 36 -14.99 -9.32 -12.56
CA ASN A 36 -13.82 -8.87 -11.81
C ASN A 36 -13.17 -7.68 -12.53
N ARG A 37 -12.89 -6.60 -11.80
CA ARG A 37 -12.24 -5.42 -12.37
C ARG A 37 -10.85 -5.81 -12.88
N ARG A 38 -10.52 -5.36 -14.09
CA ARG A 38 -9.21 -5.60 -14.72
C ARG A 38 -8.11 -4.95 -13.88
N CYS A 39 -6.98 -5.62 -13.73
CA CYS A 39 -5.80 -5.07 -13.07
C CYS A 39 -4.55 -5.37 -13.90
N GLU A 40 -3.90 -4.30 -14.37
CA GLU A 40 -2.63 -4.42 -15.10
C GLU A 40 -1.52 -4.76 -14.11
N CYS A 41 -0.93 -5.95 -14.24
CA CYS A 41 0.12 -6.43 -13.37
C CYS A 41 1.48 -6.26 -14.06
N PHE A 42 2.36 -5.50 -13.43
CA PHE A 42 3.75 -5.35 -13.85
C PHE A 42 4.62 -6.22 -12.95
N ASP A 43 4.96 -7.38 -13.50
CA ASP A 43 5.60 -8.45 -12.75
C ASP A 43 7.12 -8.42 -12.92
N LEU A 44 7.79 -7.75 -11.98
CA LEU A 44 9.23 -7.56 -11.94
C LEU A 44 9.84 -8.29 -10.74
N TYR A 45 9.18 -9.31 -10.18
CA TYR A 45 9.61 -9.89 -8.90
C TYR A 45 11.02 -10.49 -8.92
N LYS A 46 11.57 -10.84 -10.10
CA LYS A 46 12.96 -11.32 -10.26
C LYS A 46 14.00 -10.19 -10.40
N GLN A 47 13.56 -8.93 -10.44
CA GLN A 47 14.43 -7.78 -10.67
C GLN A 47 14.64 -6.96 -9.41
N LEU A 48 15.87 -6.50 -9.22
CA LEU A 48 16.21 -5.46 -8.26
C LEU A 48 16.02 -4.11 -8.94
N VAL A 49 15.11 -3.30 -8.41
CA VAL A 49 14.80 -1.98 -8.95
C VAL A 49 15.24 -0.91 -7.95
N PRO A 50 15.96 0.14 -8.36
CA PRO A 50 16.21 1.31 -7.51
C PRO A 50 14.90 1.89 -6.94
N TYR A 51 14.90 2.25 -5.66
CA TYR A 51 13.67 2.68 -4.99
C TYR A 51 13.06 3.93 -5.62
N ASN A 52 13.89 4.91 -5.94
CA ASN A 52 13.49 6.18 -6.56
C ASN A 52 12.81 5.97 -7.92
N GLU A 53 13.27 5.00 -8.72
CA GLU A 53 12.70 4.65 -10.01
C GLU A 53 11.28 4.08 -9.84
N ALA A 54 11.12 3.03 -9.03
CA ALA A 54 9.80 2.46 -8.77
C ALA A 54 8.82 3.45 -8.10
N TRP A 55 9.33 4.33 -7.23
CA TRP A 55 8.53 5.40 -6.64
C TRP A 55 8.07 6.42 -7.68
N SER A 56 8.91 6.71 -8.68
CA SER A 56 8.54 7.56 -9.82
C SER A 56 7.46 6.92 -10.70
N TRP A 57 7.54 5.60 -10.94
CA TRP A 57 6.52 4.84 -11.67
C TRP A 57 5.18 4.90 -10.94
N GLN A 58 5.17 4.62 -9.63
CA GLN A 58 3.94 4.71 -8.82
C GLN A 58 3.27 6.09 -8.94
N LYS A 59 4.05 7.17 -8.79
CA LYS A 59 3.55 8.54 -8.90
C LYS A 59 3.00 8.84 -10.29
N SER A 60 3.64 8.31 -11.34
CA SER A 60 3.20 8.52 -12.71
C SER A 60 1.92 7.75 -13.04
N VAL A 61 1.80 6.50 -12.59
CA VAL A 61 0.56 5.72 -12.69
C VAL A 61 -0.57 6.43 -11.93
N VAL A 62 -0.32 6.91 -10.70
CA VAL A 62 -1.29 7.68 -9.93
C VAL A 62 -1.74 8.94 -10.67
N LYS A 63 -0.79 9.69 -11.25
CA LYS A 63 -1.08 10.90 -12.04
C LYS A 63 -1.93 10.58 -13.27
N LYS A 64 -1.56 9.56 -14.05
CA LYS A 64 -2.30 9.11 -15.24
C LYS A 64 -3.72 8.68 -14.89
N ARG A 65 -3.87 7.88 -13.83
CA ARG A 65 -5.19 7.42 -13.36
C ARG A 65 -6.07 8.54 -12.84
N HIS A 66 -5.52 9.58 -12.19
CA HIS A 66 -6.31 10.78 -11.87
C HIS A 66 -6.90 11.44 -13.11
N MET A 67 -6.12 11.57 -14.18
CA MET A 67 -6.63 12.13 -15.45
C MET A 67 -7.73 11.25 -16.06
N MET A 68 -7.59 9.92 -15.98
CA MET A 68 -8.64 8.98 -16.43
C MET A 68 -9.90 9.09 -15.57
N ILE A 69 -9.77 9.20 -14.25
CA ILE A 69 -10.91 9.42 -13.33
C ILE A 69 -11.65 10.72 -13.69
N ASP A 70 -10.92 11.80 -13.99
CA ASP A 70 -11.51 13.09 -14.34
C ASP A 70 -12.29 13.05 -15.68
N LYS A 71 -11.98 12.09 -16.55
CA LYS A 71 -12.66 11.83 -17.83
C LYS A 71 -13.70 10.71 -17.77
N ASP A 72 -13.90 10.07 -16.62
CA ASP A 72 -14.71 8.85 -16.46
C ASP A 72 -14.22 7.66 -17.30
N GLU A 73 -12.90 7.55 -17.45
CA GLU A 73 -12.20 6.54 -18.27
C GLU A 73 -11.33 5.57 -17.44
N ASP A 74 -11.50 5.52 -16.11
CA ASP A 74 -10.70 4.69 -15.20
C ASP A 74 -11.23 3.25 -15.10
N TYR A 75 -10.87 2.41 -16.07
CA TYR A 75 -11.43 1.06 -16.23
C TYR A 75 -10.61 -0.08 -15.59
N SER A 76 -9.37 0.18 -15.15
CA SER A 76 -8.50 -0.86 -14.58
C SER A 76 -7.78 -0.40 -13.32
N ASP A 77 -7.31 -1.34 -12.52
CA ASP A 77 -6.32 -1.11 -11.46
C ASP A 77 -4.90 -1.46 -11.92
N THR A 78 -3.90 -1.18 -11.08
CA THR A 78 -2.51 -1.51 -11.37
C THR A 78 -1.87 -2.20 -10.18
N LEU A 79 -1.07 -3.21 -10.45
CA LEU A 79 -0.19 -3.87 -9.49
C LEU A 79 1.23 -3.82 -10.02
N ILE A 80 2.18 -3.39 -9.19
CA ILE A 80 3.61 -3.56 -9.45
C ILE A 80 4.16 -4.49 -8.39
N ILE A 81 4.85 -5.56 -8.77
CA ILE A 81 5.54 -6.46 -7.84
C ILE A 81 7.03 -6.54 -8.23
N LEU A 82 7.92 -6.39 -7.25
CA LEU A 82 9.36 -6.25 -7.50
C LEU A 82 10.17 -6.58 -6.24
N GLN A 83 11.49 -6.47 -6.38
CA GLN A 83 12.42 -6.33 -5.26
C GLN A 83 13.17 -5.01 -5.38
N HIS A 84 13.75 -4.54 -4.27
CA HIS A 84 14.56 -3.32 -4.25
C HIS A 84 16.03 -3.63 -4.01
N HIS A 85 16.90 -2.79 -4.57
CA HIS A 85 18.25 -2.62 -4.00
C HIS A 85 18.14 -2.20 -2.52
N PRO A 86 19.15 -2.50 -1.67
CA PRO A 86 19.14 -2.11 -0.27
C PRO A 86 18.81 -0.62 -0.08
N VAL A 87 17.78 -0.32 0.70
CA VAL A 87 17.26 1.03 0.90
C VAL A 87 16.51 1.15 2.23
N TYR A 88 16.67 2.29 2.89
CA TYR A 88 15.79 2.70 3.97
C TYR A 88 14.77 3.72 3.46
N THR A 89 13.53 3.59 3.95
CA THR A 89 12.50 4.58 3.67
C THR A 89 11.93 5.10 4.98
N LEU A 90 11.67 6.40 5.04
CA LEU A 90 11.08 7.10 6.17
C LEU A 90 9.65 7.51 5.81
N GLY A 91 8.65 6.85 6.41
CA GLY A 91 7.25 7.23 6.23
C GLY A 91 6.88 8.53 6.95
N THR A 92 5.61 8.90 6.89
CA THR A 92 5.11 10.18 7.43
C THR A 92 5.21 10.29 8.96
N ALA A 93 5.23 9.18 9.69
CA ALA A 93 5.41 9.18 11.14
C ALA A 93 6.89 9.12 11.58
N SER A 94 7.80 8.92 10.61
CA SER A 94 9.21 8.64 10.87
C SER A 94 10.01 9.80 11.45
N MET A 95 10.68 9.51 12.56
CA MET A 95 11.59 10.39 13.29
C MET A 95 13.03 9.86 13.23
N GLU A 96 14.01 10.76 13.26
CA GLU A 96 15.44 10.41 13.19
C GLU A 96 15.90 9.54 14.37
N LYS A 97 15.25 9.68 15.54
CA LYS A 97 15.51 8.84 16.73
C LYS A 97 15.28 7.34 16.51
N TYR A 98 14.62 6.96 15.42
CA TYR A 98 14.42 5.57 15.03
C TYR A 98 15.53 5.04 14.12
N LEU A 99 16.55 5.85 13.84
CA LEU A 99 17.75 5.46 13.09
C LEU A 99 18.90 5.29 14.08
N ASN A 100 19.61 4.17 13.98
CA ASN A 100 20.85 3.92 14.73
C ASN A 100 22.07 4.32 13.88
N PHE A 101 21.91 5.26 12.97
CA PHE A 101 22.94 5.81 12.08
C PHE A 101 22.66 7.28 11.78
N ASP A 102 23.70 8.00 11.35
CA ASP A 102 23.59 9.39 10.87
C ASP A 102 23.00 9.42 9.45
N ILE A 103 21.98 10.24 9.24
CA ILE A 103 21.30 10.43 7.96
C ILE A 103 22.28 10.86 6.85
N GLN A 104 23.28 11.68 7.19
CA GLN A 104 24.29 12.15 6.23
C GLN A 104 25.28 11.05 5.83
N ASN A 105 25.35 9.98 6.61
CA ASN A 105 26.24 8.84 6.42
C ASN A 105 25.46 7.53 6.51
N ALA A 106 24.27 7.49 5.89
CA ALA A 106 23.43 6.31 5.89
C ALA A 106 24.13 5.14 5.16
N PRO A 107 24.04 3.90 5.66
CA PRO A 107 24.75 2.77 5.05
C PRO A 107 24.11 2.31 3.72
N PHE A 108 22.87 2.72 3.46
CA PHE A 108 22.15 2.54 2.21
C PHE A 108 21.43 3.84 1.84
N ASP A 109 20.95 3.91 0.60
CA ASP A 109 20.04 4.97 0.17
C ASP A 109 18.91 5.19 1.18
N LEU A 110 18.57 6.45 1.41
CA LEU A 110 17.56 6.85 2.38
C LEU A 110 16.58 7.83 1.75
N TYR A 111 15.29 7.47 1.71
CA TYR A 111 14.25 8.32 1.14
C TYR A 111 13.15 8.61 2.15
N ARG A 112 12.77 9.88 2.30
CA ARG A 112 11.53 10.26 2.99
C ARG A 112 10.37 10.25 2.00
N THR A 113 9.28 9.55 2.35
CA THR A 113 8.18 9.25 1.43
C THR A 113 6.82 9.54 2.06
N GLU A 114 5.77 9.53 1.24
CA GLU A 114 4.41 9.88 1.68
C GLU A 114 3.66 8.70 2.30
N ARG A 115 4.25 7.51 2.35
CA ARG A 115 3.60 6.33 2.93
C ARG A 115 3.38 6.53 4.43
N GLY A 116 2.29 5.95 4.94
CA GLY A 116 2.08 5.83 6.38
C GLY A 116 3.16 4.98 7.07
N GLY A 117 3.26 5.15 8.38
CA GLY A 117 4.17 4.39 9.23
C GLY A 117 5.55 5.02 9.39
N GLU A 118 6.42 4.27 10.06
CA GLU A 118 7.75 4.69 10.52
C GLU A 118 8.84 4.36 9.48
N VAL A 119 10.10 4.28 9.92
CA VAL A 119 11.20 3.76 9.11
C VAL A 119 11.02 2.26 8.79
N THR A 120 11.43 1.83 7.59
CA THR A 120 11.58 0.42 7.22
C THR A 120 12.77 0.23 6.27
N TYR A 121 13.19 -1.01 6.10
CA TYR A 121 14.18 -1.45 5.12
C TYR A 121 13.52 -2.26 3.99
N HIS A 122 14.06 -2.10 2.78
CA HIS A 122 13.81 -2.97 1.63
C HIS A 122 15.14 -3.44 1.03
N GLY A 123 15.18 -4.64 0.48
CA GLY A 123 16.38 -5.20 -0.14
C GLY A 123 16.12 -6.51 -0.87
N PRO A 124 17.17 -7.15 -1.43
CA PRO A 124 17.06 -8.45 -2.08
C PRO A 124 16.45 -9.51 -1.16
N GLY A 125 15.62 -10.39 -1.72
CA GLY A 125 14.88 -11.43 -0.99
C GLY A 125 13.63 -10.92 -0.27
N GLN A 126 13.26 -9.65 -0.44
CA GLN A 126 12.00 -9.09 0.04
C GLN A 126 11.07 -8.81 -1.15
N LEU A 127 9.92 -9.48 -1.20
CA LEU A 127 8.90 -9.21 -2.22
C LEU A 127 8.09 -7.99 -1.83
N VAL A 128 8.11 -6.97 -2.68
CA VAL A 128 7.38 -5.72 -2.50
C VAL A 128 6.27 -5.63 -3.52
N MET A 129 5.05 -5.38 -3.07
CA MET A 129 3.89 -5.14 -3.92
C MET A 129 3.37 -3.72 -3.72
N TYR A 130 3.14 -3.03 -4.83
CA TYR A 130 2.52 -1.71 -4.88
C TYR A 130 1.17 -1.76 -5.61
N PRO A 131 0.07 -2.10 -4.91
CA PRO A 131 -1.26 -2.04 -5.49
C PRO A 131 -1.75 -0.60 -5.58
N ILE A 132 -1.95 -0.13 -6.81
CA ILE A 132 -2.52 1.17 -7.12
C ILE A 132 -3.97 0.91 -7.53
N ILE A 133 -4.87 1.03 -6.56
CA ILE A 133 -6.29 0.64 -6.65
C ILE A 133 -7.17 1.86 -6.43
N ASN A 134 -8.20 2.04 -7.27
CA ASN A 134 -9.22 3.06 -7.05
C ASN A 134 -10.34 2.51 -6.17
N LEU A 135 -10.30 2.86 -4.89
CA LEU A 135 -11.20 2.35 -3.85
C LEU A 135 -12.68 2.69 -4.09
N ARG A 136 -13.02 3.58 -5.03
CA ARG A 136 -14.41 3.85 -5.42
C ARG A 136 -15.10 2.67 -6.09
N TYR A 137 -14.33 1.82 -6.78
CA TYR A 137 -14.83 0.60 -7.42
C TYR A 137 -14.73 -0.64 -6.52
N HIS A 138 -14.23 -0.45 -5.29
CA HIS A 138 -14.08 -1.48 -4.28
C HIS A 138 -14.87 -1.05 -3.04
N LYS A 139 -14.17 -0.62 -2.00
CA LYS A 139 -14.75 -0.03 -0.80
C LYS A 139 -13.93 1.19 -0.39
N MET A 140 -14.58 2.34 -0.25
CA MET A 140 -13.97 3.60 0.22
C MET A 140 -13.69 3.58 1.73
N ASP A 141 -12.83 2.66 2.15
CA ASP A 141 -12.49 2.41 3.54
C ASP A 141 -11.00 2.01 3.63
N LEU A 142 -10.20 2.89 4.24
CA LEU A 142 -8.76 2.69 4.35
C LEU A 142 -8.39 1.57 5.31
N HIS A 143 -9.21 1.35 6.36
CA HIS A 143 -8.98 0.25 7.29
C HIS A 143 -9.26 -1.07 6.59
N TRP A 144 -10.36 -1.17 5.85
CA TRP A 144 -10.64 -2.33 5.01
C TRP A 144 -9.49 -2.61 4.04
N TYR A 145 -9.05 -1.61 3.28
CA TYR A 145 -7.98 -1.80 2.29
C TYR A 145 -6.69 -2.32 2.95
N LEU A 146 -6.28 -1.71 4.07
CA LEU A 146 -5.11 -2.16 4.83
C LEU A 146 -5.29 -3.60 5.35
N ARG A 147 -6.45 -3.94 5.92
CA ARG A 147 -6.75 -5.30 6.38
C ARG A 147 -6.78 -6.30 5.23
N SER A 148 -7.21 -5.90 4.03
CA SER A 148 -7.17 -6.72 2.83
C SER A 148 -5.73 -7.02 2.39
N LEU A 149 -4.81 -6.05 2.47
CA LEU A 149 -3.38 -6.31 2.19
C LEU A 149 -2.77 -7.29 3.19
N GLU A 150 -3.10 -7.17 4.48
CA GLU A 150 -2.70 -8.17 5.48
C GLU A 150 -3.28 -9.55 5.15
N GLU A 151 -4.54 -9.61 4.70
CA GLU A 151 -5.21 -10.86 4.35
C GLU A 151 -4.54 -11.57 3.17
N VAL A 152 -4.10 -10.82 2.15
CA VAL A 152 -3.34 -11.38 1.01
C VAL A 152 -2.13 -12.15 1.50
N ILE A 153 -1.33 -11.55 2.38
CA ILE A 153 -0.12 -12.18 2.92
C ILE A 153 -0.47 -13.36 3.82
N ILE A 154 -1.45 -13.21 4.72
CA ILE A 154 -1.89 -14.29 5.63
C ILE A 154 -2.34 -15.51 4.83
N ARG A 155 -3.20 -15.33 3.82
CA ARG A 155 -3.68 -16.42 2.96
C ARG A 155 -2.55 -17.03 2.14
N ALA A 156 -1.61 -16.22 1.64
CA ALA A 156 -0.47 -16.73 0.89
C ALA A 156 0.42 -17.63 1.77
N LEU A 157 0.73 -17.18 3.00
CA LEU A 157 1.52 -17.91 3.98
C LEU A 157 0.84 -19.21 4.43
N THR A 158 -0.47 -19.15 4.72
CA THR A 158 -1.21 -20.33 5.17
C THR A 158 -1.44 -21.34 4.04
N SER A 159 -1.83 -20.90 2.84
CA SER A 159 -2.21 -21.82 1.76
C SER A 159 -1.03 -22.54 1.11
N THR A 160 0.12 -21.87 0.97
CA THR A 160 1.30 -22.45 0.30
C THR A 160 2.28 -23.07 1.29
N PHE A 161 2.44 -22.46 2.47
CA PHE A 161 3.53 -22.80 3.39
C PHE A 161 3.04 -23.36 4.73
N SER A 162 1.72 -23.49 4.93
CA SER A 162 1.11 -23.91 6.21
C SER A 162 1.51 -23.05 7.41
N ILE A 163 1.99 -21.84 7.18
CA ILE A 163 2.40 -20.92 8.25
C ILE A 163 1.18 -20.19 8.80
N LYS A 164 1.04 -20.25 10.13
CA LYS A 164 -0.02 -19.55 10.86
C LYS A 164 0.39 -18.11 11.16
N ALA A 165 0.22 -17.26 10.17
CA ALA A 165 0.39 -15.82 10.31
C ALA A 165 -0.89 -15.14 10.83
N SER A 166 -0.75 -13.98 11.46
CA SER A 166 -1.86 -13.24 12.03
C SER A 166 -1.62 -11.73 12.04
N ARG A 167 -2.68 -11.00 12.39
CA ARG A 167 -2.64 -9.57 12.67
C ARG A 167 -2.38 -9.40 14.16
N LEU A 168 -1.58 -8.41 14.51
CA LEU A 168 -1.34 -8.05 15.91
C LEU A 168 -2.05 -6.73 16.20
N LYS A 169 -2.90 -6.72 17.23
CA LYS A 169 -3.70 -5.54 17.60
C LYS A 169 -2.77 -4.34 17.82
N ASP A 170 -3.12 -3.19 17.25
CA ASP A 170 -2.36 -1.93 17.31
C ASP A 170 -1.05 -1.91 16.49
N PHE A 171 -0.70 -3.01 15.80
CA PHE A 171 0.54 -3.10 15.04
C PHE A 171 0.31 -3.55 13.60
N THR A 172 0.37 -2.59 12.68
CA THR A 172 0.25 -2.83 11.24
C THR A 172 1.33 -3.78 10.71
N GLY A 173 0.90 -4.68 9.84
CA GLY A 173 1.72 -5.71 9.21
C GLY A 173 1.24 -7.11 9.56
N VAL A 174 2.00 -8.10 9.10
CA VAL A 174 1.69 -9.51 9.33
C VAL A 174 2.77 -10.14 10.19
N TRP A 175 2.32 -10.98 11.13
CA TRP A 175 3.11 -11.45 12.25
C TRP A 175 3.01 -12.96 12.42
N VAL A 176 4.11 -13.61 12.80
CA VAL A 176 4.15 -14.99 13.27
C VAL A 176 4.68 -14.96 14.71
N GLY A 177 3.81 -15.28 15.67
CA GLY A 177 4.06 -14.97 17.07
C GLY A 177 4.32 -13.47 17.27
N ASN A 178 5.48 -13.13 17.82
CA ASN A 178 5.92 -11.74 18.06
C ASN A 178 6.88 -11.20 16.98
N GLN A 179 7.10 -11.94 15.90
CA GLN A 179 8.01 -11.53 14.82
C GLN A 179 7.23 -11.05 13.60
N LYS A 180 7.59 -9.86 13.10
CA LYS A 180 6.98 -9.29 11.89
C LYS A 180 7.60 -9.92 10.64
N VAL A 181 6.78 -10.58 9.83
CA VAL A 181 7.21 -11.17 8.55
C VAL A 181 6.95 -10.22 7.37
N ALA A 182 5.95 -9.33 7.50
CA ALA A 182 5.65 -8.34 6.46
C ALA A 182 5.29 -6.97 7.02
N ALA A 183 5.80 -5.93 6.36
CA ALA A 183 5.44 -4.54 6.61
C ALA A 183 4.37 -4.08 5.61
N ILE A 184 3.49 -3.18 6.06
CA ILE A 184 2.48 -2.55 5.21
C ILE A 184 2.50 -1.05 5.49
N GLY A 185 2.62 -0.27 4.43
CA GLY A 185 2.64 1.18 4.48
C GLY A 185 2.04 1.71 3.19
N ILE A 186 0.91 2.42 3.30
CA ILE A 186 0.12 2.88 2.15
C ILE A 186 0.00 4.41 2.16
N ARG A 187 -0.32 4.96 0.99
CA ARG A 187 -0.78 6.34 0.83
C ARG A 187 -2.00 6.34 -0.10
N VAL A 188 -2.92 7.28 0.09
CA VAL A 188 -4.13 7.39 -0.72
C VAL A 188 -4.37 8.82 -1.17
N SER A 189 -4.42 9.07 -2.47
CA SER A 189 -4.75 10.36 -3.05
C SER A 189 -6.07 10.26 -3.80
N ARG A 190 -7.09 11.05 -3.45
CA ARG A 190 -8.45 11.00 -4.04
C ARG A 190 -8.94 9.55 -4.21
N TRP A 191 -8.89 8.73 -3.16
CA TRP A 191 -9.27 7.29 -3.16
C TRP A 191 -8.46 6.37 -4.08
N LEU A 192 -7.36 6.83 -4.66
CA LEU A 192 -6.39 6.02 -5.38
C LEU A 192 -5.20 5.69 -4.47
N THR A 193 -4.95 4.40 -4.24
CA THR A 193 -3.88 3.90 -3.35
C THR A 193 -2.53 3.89 -4.06
N TYR A 194 -1.44 3.93 -3.30
CA TYR A 194 -0.08 3.57 -3.73
C TYR A 194 0.80 3.31 -2.51
N HIS A 195 2.06 2.95 -2.73
CA HIS A 195 2.84 2.09 -1.84
C HIS A 195 2.10 0.77 -1.62
N GLY A 196 2.28 0.07 -0.50
CA GLY A 196 1.68 -1.25 -0.35
C GLY A 196 2.32 -2.07 0.75
N LEU A 197 2.76 -3.27 0.38
CA LEU A 197 3.27 -4.28 1.31
C LEU A 197 4.67 -4.76 0.92
N ALA A 198 5.41 -5.25 1.91
CA ALA A 198 6.73 -5.81 1.75
C ALA A 198 6.85 -7.07 2.62
N LEU A 199 6.99 -8.24 2.00
CA LEU A 199 7.12 -9.53 2.65
C LEU A 199 8.59 -9.98 2.64
N ASN A 200 9.14 -10.23 3.82
CA ASN A 200 10.48 -10.81 3.95
C ASN A 200 10.43 -12.29 3.58
N VAL A 201 10.97 -12.66 2.42
CA VAL A 201 10.95 -14.05 1.95
C VAL A 201 12.27 -14.72 2.30
N THR A 202 13.34 -14.32 1.63
CA THR A 202 14.73 -14.76 1.86
C THR A 202 15.63 -13.61 2.29
N ALA A 203 15.05 -12.44 2.56
CA ALA A 203 15.77 -11.20 2.86
C ALA A 203 16.76 -11.35 4.01
N ASP A 204 17.96 -10.76 3.83
CA ASP A 204 18.86 -10.49 4.95
C ASP A 204 18.21 -9.46 5.88
N LEU A 205 18.11 -9.83 7.17
CA LEU A 205 17.47 -9.00 8.20
C LEU A 205 18.46 -8.16 8.99
N THR A 206 19.77 -8.31 8.76
CA THR A 206 20.82 -7.52 9.43
C THR A 206 20.55 -6.01 9.32
N PRO A 207 20.12 -5.46 8.17
CA PRO A 207 19.78 -4.04 8.05
C PRO A 207 18.68 -3.55 9.02
N PHE A 208 17.74 -4.41 9.43
CA PHE A 208 16.72 -4.01 10.40
C PHE A 208 17.31 -3.70 11.79
N GLN A 209 18.53 -4.15 12.12
CA GLN A 209 19.19 -3.83 13.39
C GLN A 209 19.65 -2.35 13.45
N HIS A 210 19.80 -1.70 12.30
CA HIS A 210 20.18 -0.30 12.21
C HIS A 210 18.99 0.66 12.35
N ILE A 211 17.77 0.15 12.52
CA ILE A 211 16.56 0.94 12.65
C ILE A 211 15.69 0.43 13.81
N VAL A 212 14.77 1.27 14.28
CA VAL A 212 13.72 0.90 15.25
C VAL A 212 12.38 0.92 14.50
N PRO A 213 12.00 -0.19 13.83
CA PRO A 213 10.79 -0.22 13.02
C PRO A 213 9.55 -0.06 13.92
N CYS A 214 8.62 0.79 13.48
CA CYS A 214 7.37 1.07 14.21
C CYS A 214 7.56 1.60 15.65
N GLY A 215 8.77 2.08 16.03
CA GLY A 215 9.06 2.60 17.37
C GLY A 215 9.08 1.56 18.50
N ILE A 216 9.08 0.26 18.15
CA ILE A 216 8.94 -0.86 19.09
C ILE A 216 10.28 -1.60 19.16
N ARG A 217 10.84 -1.73 20.36
CA ARG A 217 12.15 -2.38 20.57
C ARG A 217 12.02 -3.84 21.01
N ASP A 218 10.87 -4.24 21.55
CA ASP A 218 10.62 -5.57 22.11
C ASP A 218 10.10 -6.59 21.08
N ARG A 219 10.07 -6.23 19.79
CA ARG A 219 9.57 -7.10 18.73
C ARG A 219 10.51 -7.18 17.54
N GLY A 220 10.79 -8.41 17.12
CA GLY A 220 11.69 -8.70 16.02
C GLY A 220 11.02 -8.66 14.65
N VAL A 221 11.85 -8.73 13.62
CA VAL A 221 11.45 -9.10 12.25
C VAL A 221 11.88 -10.54 11.98
N CYS A 222 11.21 -11.21 11.07
CA CYS A 222 11.61 -12.52 10.54
C CYS A 222 11.41 -12.57 9.03
N SER A 223 11.90 -13.63 8.41
CA SER A 223 11.64 -13.96 7.01
C SER A 223 10.95 -15.31 6.89
N LEU A 224 10.26 -15.55 5.78
CA LEU A 224 9.64 -16.84 5.47
C LEU A 224 10.65 -17.99 5.54
N LYS A 225 11.85 -17.79 4.98
CA LYS A 225 12.93 -18.79 5.02
C LYS A 225 13.28 -19.18 6.46
N GLN A 226 13.52 -18.20 7.33
CA GLN A 226 13.84 -18.47 8.74
C GLN A 226 12.72 -19.24 9.45
N LEU A 227 11.46 -18.91 9.16
CA LEU A 227 10.31 -19.61 9.74
C LEU A 227 10.27 -21.08 9.30
N LEU A 228 10.45 -21.35 8.00
CA LEU A 228 10.43 -22.71 7.46
C LEU A 228 11.61 -23.55 7.94
N GLU A 229 12.81 -22.98 8.00
CA GLU A 229 14.00 -23.66 8.52
C GLU A 229 13.85 -24.02 10.01
N THR A 230 13.09 -23.22 10.77
CA THR A 230 12.81 -23.48 12.19
C THR A 230 11.75 -24.57 12.38
N GLU A 231 10.70 -24.59 11.56
CA GLU A 231 9.59 -25.54 11.71
C GLU A 231 9.88 -26.95 11.15
N SER A 232 10.66 -27.04 10.07
CA SER A 232 10.81 -28.29 9.31
C SER A 232 12.11 -29.06 9.60
N ASP A 233 13.04 -28.49 10.37
CA ASP A 233 14.43 -28.97 10.52
C ASP A 233 15.17 -29.15 9.17
N VAL A 234 14.58 -28.69 8.06
CA VAL A 234 15.18 -28.71 6.72
C VAL A 234 16.06 -27.48 6.57
N LYS A 235 17.36 -27.72 6.51
CA LYS A 235 18.36 -26.70 6.16
C LYS A 235 18.53 -26.64 4.64
N ASN A 236 18.88 -25.47 4.12
CA ASN A 236 19.17 -25.22 2.71
C ASN A 236 17.94 -25.19 1.79
N ILE A 237 16.88 -24.49 2.20
CA ILE A 237 15.80 -24.14 1.27
C ILE A 237 16.39 -23.25 0.17
N ASP A 238 16.17 -23.64 -1.09
CA ASP A 238 16.60 -22.88 -2.25
C ASP A 238 15.85 -21.54 -2.35
N ASP A 239 16.60 -20.44 -2.40
CA ASP A 239 16.02 -19.09 -2.36
C ASP A 239 15.18 -18.80 -3.59
N ALA A 240 15.62 -19.26 -4.78
CA ALA A 240 14.90 -19.00 -6.01
C ALA A 240 13.53 -19.71 -6.02
N THR A 241 13.50 -20.97 -5.60
CA THR A 241 12.26 -21.76 -5.50
C THR A 241 11.31 -21.16 -4.46
N LEU A 242 11.81 -20.73 -3.30
CA LEU A 242 10.99 -20.11 -2.28
C LEU A 242 10.42 -18.76 -2.74
N MET A 243 11.23 -17.96 -3.45
CA MET A 243 10.79 -16.70 -4.06
C MET A 243 9.70 -16.93 -5.11
N ASP A 244 9.89 -17.90 -6.01
CA ASP A 244 8.91 -18.25 -7.06
C ASP A 244 7.58 -18.71 -6.44
N ALA A 245 7.61 -19.65 -5.48
CA ALA A 245 6.40 -20.14 -4.80
C ALA A 245 5.66 -19.03 -4.01
N THR A 246 6.42 -18.13 -3.37
CA THR A 246 5.83 -17.02 -2.61
C THR A 246 5.19 -16.00 -3.55
N HIS A 247 5.86 -15.68 -4.65
CA HIS A 247 5.37 -14.80 -5.69
C HIS A 247 4.03 -15.30 -6.25
N GLU A 248 3.96 -16.56 -6.70
CA GLU A 248 2.74 -17.16 -7.24
C GLU A 248 1.57 -17.12 -6.25
N SER A 249 1.86 -17.39 -4.97
CA SER A 249 0.87 -17.34 -3.90
C SER A 249 0.35 -15.93 -3.64
N LEU A 250 1.24 -14.93 -3.60
CA LEU A 250 0.86 -13.53 -3.41
C LEU A 250 -0.01 -13.02 -4.58
N ILE A 251 0.36 -13.33 -5.82
CA ILE A 251 -0.41 -12.95 -7.01
C ILE A 251 -1.81 -13.57 -6.97
N ARG A 252 -1.90 -14.88 -6.69
CA ARG A 252 -3.18 -15.58 -6.57
C ARG A 252 -4.05 -15.01 -5.46
N GLU A 253 -3.52 -14.83 -4.26
CA GLU A 253 -4.31 -14.35 -3.13
C GLU A 253 -4.66 -12.87 -3.26
N PHE A 254 -3.81 -12.06 -3.90
CA PHE A 254 -4.15 -10.68 -4.26
C PHE A 254 -5.36 -10.61 -5.19
N SER A 255 -5.33 -11.41 -6.27
CA SER A 255 -6.46 -11.57 -7.19
C SER A 255 -7.75 -11.97 -6.46
N ASN A 256 -7.65 -12.98 -5.59
CA ASN A 256 -8.78 -13.49 -4.83
C ASN A 256 -9.33 -12.48 -3.80
N VAL A 257 -8.48 -11.79 -3.05
CA VAL A 257 -8.92 -10.87 -2.00
C VAL A 257 -9.58 -9.63 -2.59
N PHE A 258 -9.05 -9.11 -3.70
CA PHE A 258 -9.57 -7.91 -4.35
C PHE A 258 -10.56 -8.19 -5.49
N GLN A 259 -10.82 -9.47 -5.79
CA GLN A 259 -11.72 -9.90 -6.89
C GLN A 259 -11.32 -9.24 -8.22
N LEU A 260 -10.03 -9.32 -8.55
CA LEU A 260 -9.43 -8.70 -9.74
C LEU A 260 -9.13 -9.73 -10.83
N SER A 261 -9.15 -9.31 -12.08
CA SER A 261 -8.60 -10.08 -13.20
C SER A 261 -7.21 -9.55 -13.52
N LEU A 262 -6.17 -10.29 -13.15
CA LEU A 262 -4.78 -9.88 -13.36
C LEU A 262 -4.35 -10.12 -14.81
N GLU A 263 -3.77 -9.09 -15.43
CA GLU A 263 -3.13 -9.17 -16.73
C GLU A 263 -1.65 -8.83 -16.60
N CYS A 264 -0.81 -9.86 -16.52
CA CYS A 264 0.63 -9.69 -16.36
C CYS A 264 1.27 -9.24 -17.67
N LYS A 265 1.92 -8.07 -17.65
CA LYS A 265 2.69 -7.50 -18.76
C LYS A 265 4.18 -7.78 -18.56
N ALA A 266 4.88 -8.07 -19.64
CA ALA A 266 6.34 -8.22 -19.64
C ALA A 266 7.06 -6.88 -19.37
N ASN A 267 8.29 -6.98 -18.83
CA ASN A 267 9.14 -5.90 -18.30
C ASN A 267 9.18 -4.60 -19.12
N ALA A 268 9.15 -4.67 -20.45
CA ALA A 268 9.30 -3.51 -21.34
C ALA A 268 8.12 -2.50 -21.32
N CYS A 269 7.08 -2.75 -20.51
CA CYS A 269 5.87 -1.94 -20.50
C CYS A 269 5.82 -0.84 -19.42
N LEU A 270 6.58 -0.87 -18.32
CA LEU A 270 6.40 0.15 -17.27
C LEU A 270 6.85 1.54 -17.72
N ASP A 271 8.07 1.67 -18.26
CA ASP A 271 8.57 2.96 -18.75
C ASP A 271 7.70 3.52 -19.87
N ASN A 272 7.25 2.65 -20.80
CA ASN A 272 6.36 3.04 -21.89
C ASN A 272 4.93 3.36 -21.42
N ALA A 273 4.38 2.66 -20.42
CA ALA A 273 3.05 2.90 -19.86
C ALA A 273 2.99 4.13 -18.95
N VAL A 274 4.15 4.53 -18.40
CA VAL A 274 4.36 5.72 -17.57
C VAL A 274 4.58 6.98 -18.42
N ILE A 275 5.19 6.85 -19.61
CA ILE A 275 5.51 7.99 -20.50
C ILE A 275 4.40 8.28 -21.55
N SER A 276 3.49 7.34 -21.82
CA SER A 276 2.36 7.52 -22.77
C SER A 276 1.05 7.98 -22.15
#